data_AF-A0A0F9EIM5-F1
#
_entry.id   AF-A0A0F9EIM5-F1
#
_cell.length_a   1.000
_cell.length_b   1.000
_cell.length_c   1.000
_cell.angle_alpha   90.00
_cell.angle_beta   90.00
_cell.angle_gamma   90.00
#
_symmetry.space_group_name_H-M   'P 1'
#
loop_
_entity.id
_entity.type
_entity.pdbx_description
1 polymer ?
#
loop_
_entity_poly.entity_id
_entity_poly.type
_entity_poly.pdbx_seq_one_letter_code
_entity_poly.pdbx_strand_id
1 'polypeptide(L)'
;IRLLEERGLIRRVNKTGDRQDYFQLADDAYAAMTKYALAGTRHAKAEINDTMSKLPEDAEGVRARLDSFAAFYDTISEALDDVATRVSKPKI
;
A
#
# COMPACT_ATOMS: atom_id res chain seq x y z
N ILE A 1 -18.14 3.34 0.79
CA ILE A 1 -17.97 2.98 2.23
C ILE A 1 -17.23 1.65 2.35
N ARG A 2 -17.74 0.55 1.80
CA ARG A 2 -17.15 -0.79 1.91
C ARG A 2 -15.63 -0.86 1.59
N LEU A 3 -15.18 -0.23 0.50
CA LEU A 3 -13.75 -0.14 0.16
C LEU A 3 -12.89 0.53 1.25
N LEU A 4 -13.40 1.59 1.88
CA LEU A 4 -12.66 2.33 2.92
C LEU A 4 -12.62 1.54 4.22
N GLU A 5 -13.66 0.77 4.51
CA GLU A 5 -13.74 -0.12 5.66
C GLU A 5 -12.84 -1.35 5.48
N GLU A 6 -12.83 -1.96 4.30
CA GLU A 6 -11.92 -3.06 3.91
C GLU A 6 -10.44 -2.63 3.98
N ARG A 7 -10.15 -1.37 3.70
CA ARG A 7 -8.80 -0.78 3.84
C ARG A 7 -8.48 -0.29 5.26
N GLY A 8 -9.39 -0.50 6.22
CA GLY A 8 -9.21 -0.08 7.62
C GLY A 8 -9.16 1.43 7.83
N LEU A 9 -9.63 2.23 6.86
CA LEU A 9 -9.60 3.70 6.92
C LEU A 9 -10.74 4.26 7.76
N ILE A 10 -11.88 3.58 7.76
CA ILE A 10 -13.07 3.97 8.53
C ILE A 10 -13.57 2.77 9.33
N ARG A 11 -14.22 3.06 10.46
CA ARG A 11 -14.97 2.08 11.25
C ARG A 11 -16.40 2.54 11.43
N ARG A 12 -17.34 1.59 11.40
CA ARG A 12 -18.75 1.87 11.72
C ARG A 12 -18.92 2.16 13.21
N VAL A 13 -19.79 3.11 13.53
CA VAL A 13 -20.14 3.54 14.89
C VAL A 13 -21.66 3.54 14.99
N ASN A 14 -22.17 2.94 16.07
CA ASN A 14 -23.58 2.95 16.38
C ASN A 14 -23.85 3.98 17.47
N LYS A 15 -24.91 4.77 17.31
CA LYS A 15 -25.38 5.72 18.32
C LYS A 15 -26.68 5.18 18.92
N THR A 16 -26.72 5.01 20.24
CA THR A 16 -27.89 4.46 20.94
C THR A 16 -29.14 5.29 20.66
N GLY A 17 -30.24 4.62 20.31
CA GLY A 17 -31.52 5.27 19.97
C GLY A 17 -31.61 5.77 18.53
N ASP A 18 -30.53 5.67 17.77
CA ASP A 18 -30.48 5.99 16.35
C ASP A 18 -30.38 4.71 15.51
N ARG A 19 -31.05 4.69 14.35
CA ARG A 19 -31.01 3.56 13.41
C ARG A 19 -30.08 3.83 12.22
N GLN A 20 -29.48 5.02 12.15
CA GLN A 20 -28.56 5.39 11.09
C GLN A 20 -27.14 4.86 11.36
N ASP A 21 -26.47 4.40 10.31
CA ASP A 21 -25.06 4.02 10.35
C ASP A 21 -24.16 5.27 10.34
N TYR A 22 -23.29 5.40 11.34
CA TYR A 22 -22.24 6.42 11.36
C TYR A 22 -20.88 5.79 11.07
N PHE A 23 -19.97 6.58 10.52
CA PHE A 23 -18.60 6.15 10.24
C PHE A 23 -17.63 7.19 10.78
N GLN A 24 -16.54 6.71 11.37
CA GLN A 24 -15.42 7.56 11.80
C GLN A 24 -14.12 7.04 11.22
N LEU A 25 -13.12 7.92 11.07
CA LEU A 25 -11.77 7.50 10.73
C LEU A 25 -11.27 6.49 11.79
N ALA A 26 -10.57 5.46 11.33
CA ALA A 26 -9.84 4.59 12.23
C ALA A 26 -8.74 5.37 12.95
N ASP A 27 -8.36 4.92 14.14
CA ASP A 27 -7.43 5.65 14.98
C ASP A 27 -6.07 5.86 14.28
N ASP A 28 -5.61 4.89 13.48
CA ASP A 28 -4.37 4.96 12.69
C ASP A 28 -4.63 4.98 11.16
N ALA A 29 -5.73 5.60 10.73
CA ALA A 29 -6.22 5.55 9.35
C ALA A 29 -5.17 5.95 8.29
N TYR A 30 -4.35 6.97 8.57
CA TYR A 30 -3.32 7.41 7.63
C TYR A 30 -2.15 6.44 7.52
N ALA A 31 -1.71 5.84 8.64
CA ALA A 31 -0.71 4.78 8.58
C ALA A 31 -1.24 3.52 7.89
N ALA A 32 -2.51 3.16 8.12
CA ALA A 32 -3.16 2.08 7.40
C ALA A 32 -3.19 2.35 5.89
N MET A 33 -3.50 3.59 5.48
CA MET A 33 -3.47 4.01 4.07
C MET A 33 -2.07 3.87 3.47
N THR A 34 -1.04 4.38 4.15
CA THR A 34 0.34 4.33 3.66
C THR A 34 0.84 2.89 3.56
N LYS A 35 0.52 2.04 4.55
CA LYS A 35 0.84 0.60 4.51
C LYS A 35 0.15 -0.12 3.36
N TYR A 36 -1.10 0.24 3.04
CA TYR A 36 -1.80 -0.32 1.90
C TYR A 36 -1.13 0.07 0.57
N ALA A 37 -0.76 1.35 0.41
CA ALA A 37 -0.03 1.81 -0.77
C ALA A 37 1.33 1.11 -0.90
N LEU A 38 2.07 0.98 0.20
CA LEU A 38 3.34 0.26 0.28
C LEU A 38 3.21 -1.21 -0.12
N ALA A 39 2.15 -1.90 0.33
CA ALA A 39 1.90 -3.27 -0.07
C ALA A 39 1.68 -3.39 -1.58
N GLY A 40 0.95 -2.44 -2.18
CA GLY A 40 0.74 -2.38 -3.62
C GLY A 40 2.04 -2.17 -4.41
N THR A 41 2.91 -1.25 -3.99
CA THR A 41 4.19 -1.00 -4.67
C THR A 41 5.16 -2.17 -4.55
N ARG A 42 5.20 -2.84 -3.39
CA ARG A 42 5.99 -4.07 -3.21
C ARG A 42 5.47 -5.21 -4.07
N HIS A 43 4.16 -5.36 -4.19
CA HIS A 43 3.55 -6.36 -5.05
C HIS A 43 3.91 -6.12 -6.53
N ALA A 44 3.80 -4.89 -7.03
CA ALA A 44 4.19 -4.54 -8.39
C ALA A 44 5.68 -4.84 -8.68
N LYS A 45 6.59 -4.47 -7.76
CA LYS A 45 8.02 -4.83 -7.87
C LYS A 45 8.21 -6.35 -7.93
N ALA A 46 7.47 -7.11 -7.13
CA ALA A 46 7.57 -8.58 -7.11
C ALA A 46 7.12 -9.19 -8.45
N GLU A 47 6.04 -8.70 -9.06
CA GLU A 47 5.59 -9.15 -10.39
C GLU A 47 6.62 -8.83 -11.49
N ILE A 48 7.26 -7.66 -11.42
CA ILE A 48 8.34 -7.29 -12.35
C ILE A 48 9.53 -8.24 -12.19
N ASN A 49 9.97 -8.51 -10.96
CA ASN A 49 11.07 -9.42 -10.68
C ASN A 49 10.76 -10.85 -11.15
N ASP A 50 9.54 -11.34 -10.91
CA ASP A 50 9.07 -12.64 -11.40
C ASP A 50 9.10 -12.68 -12.94
N THR A 51 8.66 -11.62 -13.60
CA THR A 51 8.73 -11.49 -15.07
C THR A 51 10.17 -11.53 -15.56
N MET A 52 11.09 -10.80 -14.92
CA MET A 52 12.51 -10.78 -15.28
C MET A 52 13.19 -12.14 -15.12
N SER A 53 12.77 -12.94 -14.14
CA SER A 53 13.28 -14.29 -13.92
C SER A 53 12.93 -15.26 -15.05
N LYS A 54 11.89 -14.95 -15.83
CA LYS A 54 11.36 -15.78 -16.93
C LYS A 54 11.82 -15.29 -18.30
N LEU A 55 12.55 -14.19 -18.36
CA LEU A 55 13.06 -13.65 -19.63
C LEU A 55 14.23 -14.51 -20.15
N PRO A 56 14.29 -14.72 -21.47
CA PRO A 56 15.49 -15.24 -22.15
C PRO A 56 16.74 -14.44 -21.81
N GLU A 57 17.91 -15.09 -21.91
CA GLU A 57 19.21 -14.45 -21.62
C GLU A 57 19.56 -13.34 -22.63
N ASP A 58 19.14 -13.48 -23.89
CA ASP A 58 19.39 -12.53 -24.98
C ASP A 58 18.47 -11.29 -24.96
N ALA A 59 17.52 -11.22 -24.01
CA ALA A 59 16.58 -10.12 -23.88
C ALA A 59 17.12 -8.91 -23.10
N GLU A 60 18.40 -8.55 -23.28
CA GLU A 60 19.11 -7.52 -22.47
C GLU A 60 18.37 -6.18 -22.42
N GLY A 61 17.88 -5.68 -23.57
CA GLY A 61 17.17 -4.40 -23.62
C GLY A 61 15.81 -4.41 -22.91
N VAL A 62 15.13 -5.56 -22.85
CA VAL A 62 13.90 -5.71 -22.06
C VAL A 62 14.24 -5.75 -20.57
N ARG A 63 15.27 -6.51 -20.20
CA ARG A 63 15.77 -6.62 -18.83
C ARG A 63 16.13 -5.26 -18.24
N ALA A 64 16.92 -4.46 -18.96
CA ALA A 64 17.31 -3.12 -18.50
C ALA A 64 16.12 -2.18 -18.21
N ARG A 65 15.04 -2.27 -19.02
CA ARG A 65 13.82 -1.49 -18.79
C ARG A 65 13.06 -1.96 -17.56
N LEU A 66 12.95 -3.27 -17.37
CA LEU A 66 12.28 -3.86 -16.21
C LEU A 66 13.07 -3.60 -14.93
N ASP A 67 14.40 -3.64 -14.96
CA ASP A 67 15.25 -3.27 -13.83
C ASP A 67 15.03 -1.81 -13.42
N SER A 68 15.00 -0.90 -14.41
CA SER A 68 14.71 0.52 -14.15
C SER A 68 13.31 0.71 -13.54
N PHE A 69 12.33 -0.08 -13.99
CA PHE A 69 10.96 -0.03 -13.47
C PHE A 69 10.85 -0.61 -12.06
N ALA A 70 11.59 -1.69 -11.77
CA ALA A 70 11.71 -2.26 -10.43
C ALA A 70 12.36 -1.27 -9.46
N ALA A 71 13.42 -0.57 -9.89
CA ALA A 71 14.10 0.46 -9.10
C ALA A 71 13.18 1.66 -8.77
N PHE A 72 12.31 2.05 -9.70
CA PHE A 72 11.27 3.05 -9.44
C PHE A 72 10.34 2.59 -8.30
N TYR A 73 9.78 1.38 -8.38
CA TYR A 73 8.89 0.88 -7.33
C TYR A 73 9.60 0.66 -5.99
N ASP A 74 10.89 0.36 -6.02
CA ASP A 74 11.70 0.25 -4.81
C ASP A 74 11.81 1.61 -4.11
N THR A 75 12.19 2.64 -4.85
CA THR A 75 12.32 4.02 -4.35
C THR A 75 11.00 4.51 -3.73
N ILE A 76 9.87 4.24 -4.40
CA ILE A 76 8.55 4.61 -3.88
C ILE A 76 8.22 3.80 -2.61
N SER A 77 8.55 2.50 -2.59
CA SER A 77 8.30 1.65 -1.42
C SER A 77 9.12 2.11 -0.21
N GLU A 78 10.38 2.48 -0.39
CA GLU A 78 11.22 3.03 0.68
C GLU A 78 10.64 4.34 1.24
N ALA A 79 10.23 5.26 0.37
CA ALA A 79 9.61 6.51 0.79
C ALA A 79 8.29 6.29 1.55
N LEU A 80 7.46 5.35 1.09
CA LEU A 80 6.20 4.99 1.77
C LEU A 80 6.46 4.30 3.12
N ASP A 81 7.48 3.46 3.23
CA ASP A 81 7.87 2.81 4.48
C ASP A 81 8.30 3.86 5.53
N ASP A 82 9.15 4.81 5.13
CA ASP A 82 9.55 5.95 5.96
C ASP A 82 8.33 6.79 6.39
N VAL A 83 7.47 7.19 5.45
CA VAL A 83 6.23 7.93 5.79
C VAL A 83 5.34 7.14 6.73
N ALA A 84 5.18 5.83 6.55
CA ALA A 84 4.31 4.99 7.38
C ALA A 84 4.74 5.03 8.85
N THR A 85 6.04 5.08 9.13
CA THR A 85 6.54 5.20 10.51
C THR A 85 6.22 6.56 11.13
N ARG A 86 6.29 7.65 10.34
CA ARG A 86 6.06 9.03 10.82
C ARG A 86 4.59 9.36 11.05
N VAL A 87 3.69 8.78 10.25
CA VAL A 87 2.25 9.06 10.35
C VAL A 87 1.51 8.13 11.31
N SER A 88 2.18 7.10 11.82
CA SER A 88 1.62 6.22 12.84
C SER A 88 1.40 6.98 14.15
N LYS A 89 0.19 6.90 14.71
CA LYS A 89 -0.06 7.44 16.04
C LYS A 89 0.71 6.64 17.10
N PRO A 90 1.28 7.30 18.14
CA PRO A 90 1.85 6.59 19.26
C PRO A 90 0.77 5.73 19.93
N LYS A 91 1.10 4.47 20.23
CA LYS A 91 0.23 3.61 21.06
C LYS A 91 0.15 4.23 22.45
N ILE A 92 -1.03 4.69 22.84
CA ILE A 92 -1.36 5.13 24.21
C ILE A 92 -1.59 3.88 25.06
#